data_AF-A0A950S3T8-F1
#
_entry.id   AF-A0A950S3T8-F1
#
_cell.length_a   1.000
_cell.length_b   1.000
_cell.length_c   1.000
_cell.angle_alpha   90.00
_cell.angle_beta   90.00
_cell.angle_gamma   90.00
#
_symmetry.space_group_name_H-M   'P 1'
#
loop_
_entity.id
_entity.type
_entity.pdbx_description
1 polymer ?
#
loop_
_entity_poly.entity_id
_entity_poly.type
_entity_poly.pdbx_seq_one_letter_code
_entity_poly.pdbx_strand_id
1 'polypeptide(L)'
;LLDDEFSADVQKSQPSWRRTVAFAQANGIAIPAMSASLSYFDAYRAAELPLNLTQAQRDYFGSHTYQRNDKGPDTPFVHTDWIHK
;
A
#
# COMPACT_ATOMS: atom_id res chain seq x y z
N LEU A 1 4.19 16.13 1.43
CA LEU A 1 5.15 15.13 0.88
C LEU A 1 5.73 15.55 -0.46
N LEU A 2 4.99 16.30 -1.29
CA LEU A 2 5.48 16.77 -2.59
C LEU A 2 6.11 18.17 -2.54
N ASP A 3 5.88 18.92 -1.47
CA ASP A 3 6.64 20.14 -1.17
C ASP A 3 8.11 19.80 -0.92
N ASP A 4 9.03 20.55 -1.52
CA ASP A 4 10.46 20.23 -1.56
C ASP A 4 11.10 20.27 -0.17
N GLU A 5 10.78 21.30 0.63
CA GLU A 5 11.31 21.47 1.98
C GLU A 5 10.85 20.32 2.87
N PHE A 6 9.53 20.04 2.86
CA PHE A 6 8.97 18.97 3.68
C PHE A 6 9.44 17.58 3.22
N SER A 7 9.57 17.34 1.91
CA SER A 7 10.08 16.08 1.38
C SER A 7 11.52 15.82 1.86
N ALA A 8 12.38 16.83 1.82
CA ALA A 8 13.76 16.73 2.30
C ALA A 8 13.81 16.35 3.79
N ASP A 9 12.98 16.99 4.63
CA ASP A 9 12.90 16.68 6.06
C ASP A 9 12.45 15.24 6.33
N VAL A 10 11.45 14.77 5.60
CA VAL A 10 10.96 13.38 5.71
C VAL A 10 12.03 12.39 5.27
N GLN A 11 12.72 12.65 4.16
CA GLN A 11 13.80 11.79 3.66
C GLN A 11 14.97 11.70 4.64
N LYS A 12 15.34 12.82 5.27
CA LYS A 12 16.38 12.86 6.31
C LYS A 12 15.95 12.08 7.56
N SER A 13 14.68 12.15 7.93
CA SER A 13 14.16 11.59 9.18
C SER A 13 13.80 10.09 9.08
N GLN A 14 13.44 9.59 7.89
CA GLN A 14 12.92 8.22 7.74
C GLN A 14 13.84 7.10 8.28
N PRO A 15 15.20 7.17 8.23
CA PRO A 15 16.02 6.08 8.77
C PRO A 15 15.91 5.96 10.30
N SER A 16 15.91 7.10 11.01
CA SER A 16 15.73 7.12 12.46
C SER A 16 14.33 6.70 12.85
N TRP A 17 13.32 7.17 12.10
CA TRP A 17 11.93 6.80 12.31
C TRP A 17 11.73 5.27 12.23
N ARG A 18 12.29 4.62 11.21
CA ARG A 18 12.24 3.15 11.06
C ARG A 18 12.92 2.42 12.22
N ARG A 19 14.09 2.88 12.67
CA ARG A 19 14.79 2.28 13.83
C ARG A 19 13.96 2.39 15.10
N THR A 20 13.34 3.54 15.35
CA THR A 20 12.45 3.74 16.50
C THR A 20 11.24 2.81 16.44
N VAL A 21 10.62 2.67 15.26
CA VAL A 21 9.47 1.77 15.08
C VAL A 21 9.85 0.31 15.32
N ALA A 22 10.97 -0.14 14.73
CA ALA A 22 11.46 -1.51 14.91
C ALA A 22 11.82 -1.81 16.37
N PHE A 23 12.51 -0.87 17.04
CA PHE A 23 12.86 -1.02 18.46
C PHE A 23 11.60 -1.13 19.34
N ALA A 24 10.62 -0.25 19.14
CA ALA A 24 9.39 -0.27 19.92
C ALA A 24 8.62 -1.58 19.73
N GLN A 25 8.49 -2.07 18.49
CA GLN A 25 7.84 -3.35 18.20
C GLN A 25 8.56 -4.53 18.84
N ALA A 26 9.90 -4.58 18.72
CA ALA A 26 10.71 -5.66 19.31
C ALA A 26 10.63 -5.70 20.85
N ASN A 27 10.32 -4.57 21.50
CA ASN A 27 10.22 -4.46 22.96
C ASN A 27 8.77 -4.40 23.47
N GLY A 28 7.77 -4.62 22.62
CA GLY A 28 6.36 -4.58 23.03
C GLY A 28 5.86 -3.18 23.46
N ILE A 29 6.50 -2.11 22.98
CA ILE A 29 6.11 -0.72 23.27
C ILE A 29 5.11 -0.24 22.21
N ALA A 30 3.90 0.10 22.64
CA ALA A 30 2.85 0.58 21.73
C ALA A 30 3.12 2.02 21.25
N ILE A 31 3.28 2.17 19.93
CA ILE A 31 3.48 3.47 19.25
C ILE A 31 2.56 3.58 18.00
N PRO A 32 1.23 3.51 18.18
CA PRO A 32 0.28 3.36 17.08
C PRO A 32 0.39 4.47 16.03
N ALA A 33 0.52 5.73 16.46
CA ALA A 33 0.63 6.87 15.55
C ALA A 33 1.91 6.81 14.70
N MET A 34 3.07 6.54 15.30
CA MET A 34 4.34 6.47 14.55
C MET A 34 4.36 5.29 13.58
N SER A 35 3.78 4.15 13.97
CA SER A 35 3.71 2.97 13.12
C SER A 35 2.75 3.19 11.94
N ALA A 36 1.55 3.71 12.21
CA ALA A 36 0.55 3.99 11.17
C ALA A 36 1.04 5.04 10.17
N SER A 37 1.67 6.12 10.65
CA SER A 37 2.23 7.15 9.78
C SER A 37 3.34 6.61 8.88
N LEU A 38 4.17 5.65 9.37
CA LEU A 38 5.24 5.05 8.57
C LEU A 38 4.65 4.15 7.48
N SER A 39 3.66 3.33 7.85
CA SER A 39 2.91 2.51 6.89
C SER A 39 2.21 3.36 5.83
N TYR A 40 1.60 4.48 6.22
CA TYR A 40 0.99 5.43 5.27
C TYR A 40 2.03 6.02 4.32
N PHE A 41 3.17 6.50 4.85
CA PHE A 41 4.25 7.05 4.03
C PHE A 41 4.76 6.03 3.00
N ASP A 42 4.97 4.78 3.43
CA ASP A 42 5.41 3.69 2.55
C ASP A 42 4.35 3.31 1.51
N ALA A 43 3.07 3.31 1.89
CA ALA A 43 1.99 3.03 0.97
C ALA A 43 1.81 4.15 -0.07
N TYR A 44 1.90 5.42 0.36
CA TYR A 44 1.71 6.58 -0.49
C TYR A 44 2.77 6.71 -1.58
N ARG A 45 4.02 6.35 -1.27
CA ARG A 45 5.14 6.42 -2.23
C ARG A 45 5.27 5.18 -3.12
N ALA A 46 4.48 4.14 -2.89
CA ALA A 46 4.50 2.93 -3.69
C ALA A 46 3.65 3.14 -4.96
N ALA A 47 4.27 3.00 -6.13
CA ALA A 47 3.53 3.06 -7.40
C ALA A 47 2.54 1.89 -7.54
N GLU A 48 2.86 0.73 -6.96
CA GLU A 48 2.02 -0.46 -6.93
C GLU A 48 1.87 -0.96 -5.50
N LEU A 49 0.62 -1.22 -5.12
CA LEU A 49 0.25 -1.79 -3.83
C LEU A 49 -0.37 -3.18 -4.04
N PRO A 50 -0.35 -4.06 -3.02
CA PRO A 50 -0.95 -5.39 -3.11
C PRO A 50 -2.50 -5.38 -3.16
N LEU A 51 -3.13 -4.25 -3.46
CA LEU A 51 -4.59 -4.13 -3.63
C LEU A 51 -5.09 -4.94 -4.84
N ASN A 52 -4.21 -5.33 -5.77
CA ASN A 52 -4.52 -6.27 -6.85
C ASN A 52 -5.02 -7.62 -6.30
N LEU A 53 -4.44 -8.13 -5.20
CA LEU A 53 -4.90 -9.36 -4.57
C LEU A 53 -6.31 -9.18 -3.99
N THR A 54 -6.59 -8.04 -3.35
CA THR A 54 -7.93 -7.74 -2.85
C THR A 54 -8.96 -7.65 -3.98
N GLN A 55 -8.59 -7.05 -5.12
CA GLN A 55 -9.46 -7.05 -6.31
C GLN A 55 -9.71 -8.47 -6.84
N ALA A 56 -8.67 -9.31 -6.92
CA ALA A 56 -8.79 -10.70 -7.32
C ALA A 56 -9.70 -11.50 -6.37
N GLN A 57 -9.55 -11.31 -5.05
CA GLN A 57 -10.40 -11.94 -4.05
C GLN A 57 -11.87 -11.53 -4.26
N ARG A 58 -12.15 -10.22 -4.37
CA ARG A 58 -13.50 -9.70 -4.61
C ARG A 58 -14.14 -10.27 -5.88
N ASP A 59 -13.37 -10.39 -6.95
CA ASP A 59 -13.86 -11.00 -8.17
C ASP A 59 -14.13 -12.51 -8.00
N TYR A 60 -13.23 -13.22 -7.31
CA TYR A 60 -13.34 -14.65 -7.02
C TYR A 60 -14.61 -14.99 -6.23
N PHE A 61 -14.83 -14.34 -5.08
CA PHE A 61 -15.93 -14.71 -4.19
C PHE A 61 -17.27 -14.05 -4.53
N GLY A 62 -17.26 -12.98 -5.32
CA GLY A 62 -18.43 -12.11 -5.47
C GLY A 62 -18.65 -11.53 -6.86
N SER A 63 -17.89 -11.95 -7.88
CA SER A 63 -18.00 -11.44 -9.26
C SER A 63 -17.95 -9.91 -9.34
N HIS A 64 -17.20 -9.28 -8.44
CA HIS A 64 -17.13 -7.83 -8.31
C HIS A 64 -16.35 -7.14 -9.42
N THR A 65 -15.72 -7.89 -10.33
CA THR A 65 -14.89 -7.41 -11.43
C THR A 65 -13.64 -6.63 -10.97
N TYR A 66 -12.68 -6.46 -11.87
CA TYR A 66 -11.49 -5.64 -11.64
C TYR A 66 -10.95 -5.04 -12.94
N GLN A 67 -10.14 -3.99 -12.85
CA GLN A 67 -9.47 -3.40 -14.01
C GLN A 67 -8.04 -3.93 -14.13
N ARG A 68 -7.54 -4.06 -15.36
CA ARG A 68 -6.18 -4.52 -15.65
C ARG A 68 -5.26 -3.34 -15.99
N ASN A 69 -4.08 -3.32 -15.37
CA ASN A 69 -3.10 -2.26 -15.60
C ASN A 69 -2.49 -2.29 -17.01
N ASP A 70 -2.46 -3.45 -17.68
CA ASP A 70 -1.90 -3.59 -19.05
C ASP A 70 -2.83 -3.11 -20.17
N LYS A 71 -4.07 -2.75 -19.83
CA LYS A 71 -5.12 -2.42 -20.81
C LYS A 71 -5.44 -0.93 -20.88
N GLY A 72 -4.78 -0.10 -20.06
CA GLY A 72 -5.02 1.35 -20.01
C GLY A 72 -6.33 1.70 -19.26
N PRO A 73 -6.47 2.95 -18.81
CA PRO A 73 -7.52 3.36 -17.88
C PRO A 73 -8.93 3.34 -18.47
N ASP A 74 -9.06 3.35 -19.79
CA ASP A 74 -10.36 3.37 -20.48
C ASP A 74 -10.92 1.98 -20.76
N THR A 75 -10.23 0.92 -20.33
CA THR A 75 -10.70 -0.44 -20.60
C THR A 75 -11.73 -0.93 -19.58
N PRO A 76 -12.73 -1.71 -20.05
CA PRO A 76 -13.77 -2.23 -19.17
C PRO A 76 -13.22 -3.09 -18.04
N PHE A 77 -13.95 -3.08 -16.93
CA PHE A 77 -13.74 -4.05 -15.85
C PHE A 77 -14.02 -5.46 -16.36
N VAL A 78 -13.22 -6.42 -15.90
CA VAL A 78 -13.31 -7.82 -16.29
C VAL A 78 -13.72 -8.66 -15.09
N HIS A 79 -14.58 -9.64 -15.34
CA HIS A 79 -14.78 -10.79 -14.46
C HIS A 79 -13.94 -11.95 -14.98
N THR A 80 -13.28 -12.69 -14.08
CA THR A 80 -12.61 -13.95 -14.41
C THR A 80 -13.41 -15.12 -13.85
N ASP A 81 -13.64 -16.16 -14.66
CA ASP A 81 -14.02 -17.47 -14.11
C ASP A 81 -12.76 -18.10 -13.50
N TRP A 82 -12.72 -18.13 -12.17
CA TRP A 82 -11.55 -18.59 -11.41
C TRP A 82 -11.56 -20.11 -11.17
N ILE A 83 -12.72 -20.75 -11.25
CA ILE A 83 -12.87 -22.17 -10.90
C ILE A 83 -12.59 -23.05 -12.12
N HIS A 84 -12.98 -22.59 -13.30
CA HIS A 84 -12.88 -23.36 -14.54
C HIS A 84 -11.73 -22.90 -15.45
N LYS A 85 -10.72 -22.26 -14.88
CA LYS A 85 -9.55 -21.73 -15.60
C LYS A 85 -8.45 -22.75 -15.79
#